data_AF-A0A485PTR0-F1
#
_entry.id   AF-A0A485PTR0-F1
#
_cell.length_a   1.000
_cell.length_b   1.000
_cell.length_c   1.000
_cell.angle_alpha   90.00
_cell.angle_beta   90.00
_cell.angle_gamma   90.00
#
_symmetry.space_group_name_H-M   'P 1'
#
loop_
_entity.id
_entity.type
_entity.pdbx_description
1 polymer ?
#
loop_
_entity_poly.entity_id
_entity_poly.type
_entity_poly.pdbx_seq_one_letter_code
_entity_poly.pdbx_strand_id
1 'polypeptide(L)'
;MPQSCAARNDSINLSLADGKRLSDYSVGPNSKLNLVVKPLEKVLLEESAARRLAEAPPPPPPAWQLISKVLARHFSAADASRVLDQLQRDYERSLNRLTLDDIERLASRFLHPEVTEAMEKGFSK
;
A
#
# COMPACT_ATOMS: atom_id res chain seq x y z
N MET A 1 17.31 50.27 -20.43
CA MET A 1 16.21 49.65 -21.21
C MET A 1 16.47 48.14 -21.26
N PRO A 2 15.89 47.31 -20.37
CA PRO A 2 16.06 45.87 -20.47
C PRO A 2 15.03 45.30 -21.46
N GLN A 3 15.50 44.55 -22.45
CA GLN A 3 14.67 43.80 -23.38
C GLN A 3 14.01 42.62 -22.66
N SER A 4 12.68 42.61 -22.69
CA SER A 4 11.84 41.49 -22.26
C SER A 4 11.94 40.37 -23.30
N CYS A 5 12.59 39.26 -22.94
CA CYS A 5 12.53 38.04 -23.73
C CYS A 5 11.26 37.27 -23.38
N ALA A 6 10.30 37.26 -24.30
CA ALA A 6 9.12 36.40 -24.23
C ALA A 6 9.55 34.91 -24.27
N ALA A 7 9.38 34.21 -23.15
CA ALA A 7 9.61 32.78 -23.08
C ALA A 7 8.47 32.05 -23.82
N ARG A 8 8.82 31.36 -24.91
CA ARG A 8 7.93 30.41 -25.59
C ARG A 8 7.61 29.28 -24.61
N ASN A 9 6.32 29.09 -24.33
CA ASN A 9 5.83 28.08 -23.41
C ASN A 9 5.71 26.73 -24.14
N ASP A 10 6.85 26.14 -24.51
CA ASP A 10 6.90 24.77 -25.01
C ASP A 10 6.67 23.84 -23.82
N SER A 11 5.47 23.25 -23.73
CA SER A 11 5.12 22.30 -22.68
C SER A 11 5.89 21.00 -22.88
N ILE A 12 7.09 20.92 -22.29
CA ILE A 12 7.85 19.68 -22.17
C ILE A 12 7.07 18.70 -21.28
N ASN A 13 6.57 17.60 -21.87
CA ASN A 13 5.96 16.51 -21.11
C ASN A 13 7.06 15.66 -20.47
N LEU A 14 7.50 16.09 -19.28
CA LEU A 14 8.51 15.41 -18.49
C LEU A 14 7.83 14.55 -17.41
N SER A 15 8.03 13.23 -17.46
CA SER A 15 7.55 12.32 -16.42
C SER A 15 8.48 12.36 -15.21
N LEU A 16 7.91 12.61 -14.03
CA LEU A 16 8.66 12.68 -12.77
C LEU A 16 8.82 11.29 -12.17
N ALA A 17 10.03 10.96 -11.72
CA ALA A 17 10.32 9.70 -11.05
C ALA A 17 10.17 9.83 -9.53
N ASP A 18 9.78 8.73 -8.88
CA ASP A 18 9.66 8.67 -7.43
C ASP A 18 11.03 8.85 -6.75
N GLY A 19 11.04 9.56 -5.62
CA GLY A 19 12.26 9.81 -4.84
C GLY A 19 13.23 10.84 -5.43
N LYS A 20 12.85 11.55 -6.50
CA LYS A 20 13.61 12.67 -7.06
C LYS A 20 13.02 14.01 -6.64
N ARG A 21 13.88 15.03 -6.54
CA ARG A 21 13.44 16.39 -6.18
C ARG A 21 13.01 17.13 -7.44
N LEU A 22 12.04 18.03 -7.32
CA LEU A 22 11.63 18.89 -8.44
C LEU A 22 12.78 19.79 -8.96
N SER A 23 13.75 20.11 -8.08
CA SER A 23 14.98 20.82 -8.45
C SER A 23 15.83 20.07 -9.48
N ASP A 24 15.76 18.74 -9.48
CA ASP A 24 16.56 17.89 -10.39
C ASP A 24 16.02 17.97 -11.83
N TYR A 25 14.80 18.49 -12.01
CA TYR A 25 14.10 18.60 -13.29
C TYR A 25 14.03 20.04 -13.82
N SER A 26 14.80 20.98 -13.25
CA SER A 26 14.79 22.40 -13.66
C SER A 26 13.38 23.03 -13.70
N VAL A 27 12.50 22.63 -12.76
CA VAL A 27 11.14 23.16 -12.63
C VAL A 27 11.22 24.58 -12.08
N GLY A 28 10.89 25.57 -12.92
CA GLY A 28 10.97 26.98 -12.59
C GLY A 28 9.79 27.50 -11.77
N PRO A 29 9.92 28.68 -11.14
CA PRO A 29 8.78 29.39 -10.59
C PRO A 29 7.78 29.69 -11.73
N ASN A 30 6.52 29.29 -11.56
CA ASN A 30 5.44 29.28 -12.57
C ASN A 30 5.35 28.05 -13.50
N SER A 31 6.17 27.01 -13.29
CA SER A 31 5.95 25.74 -13.97
C SER A 31 4.66 25.05 -13.50
N LYS A 32 3.92 24.45 -14.45
CA LYS A 32 2.65 23.75 -14.18
C LYS A 32 2.89 22.25 -14.10
N LEU A 33 2.54 21.64 -12.96
CA LEU A 33 2.50 20.19 -12.80
C LEU A 33 1.11 19.68 -13.18
N ASN A 34 1.06 18.64 -14.01
CA ASN A 34 -0.18 17.97 -14.37
C ASN A 34 -0.21 16.59 -13.71
N LEU A 35 -1.18 16.36 -12.83
CA LEU A 35 -1.42 15.06 -12.23
C LEU A 35 -2.39 14.29 -13.13
N VAL A 36 -1.90 13.22 -13.75
CA VAL A 36 -2.74 12.32 -14.55
C VAL A 36 -2.96 11.05 -13.75
N VAL A 37 -4.19 10.88 -13.23
CA VAL A 37 -4.58 9.64 -12.56
C VAL A 37 -4.94 8.63 -13.64
N LYS A 38 -4.09 7.60 -13.81
CA LYS A 38 -4.41 6.44 -14.65
C LYS A 38 -5.21 5.43 -13.82
N PRO A 39 -6.30 4.85 -14.36
CA PRO A 39 -6.98 3.72 -13.74
C PRO A 39 -6.00 2.57 -13.45
N LEU A 40 -6.11 1.98 -12.26
CA LEU A 40 -5.15 1.03 -11.70
C LEU A 40 -4.94 -0.19 -12.60
N GLU A 41 -5.97 -0.61 -13.35
CA GLU A 41 -5.91 -1.75 -14.27
C GLU A 41 -4.84 -1.58 -15.36
N LYS A 42 -4.56 -0.33 -15.77
CA LYS A 42 -3.57 -0.04 -16.82
C LYS A 42 -2.14 0.07 -16.28
N VAL A 43 -1.98 0.44 -15.02
CA VAL A 43 -0.66 0.61 -14.36
C VAL A 43 -0.04 -0.76 -14.04
N LEU A 44 -0.85 -1.72 -13.59
CA LEU A 44 -0.39 -3.08 -13.29
C LEU A 44 0.13 -3.81 -14.55
N LEU A 45 -0.48 -3.55 -15.71
CA LEU A 45 -0.07 -4.17 -16.97
C LEU A 45 1.26 -3.58 -17.50
N GLU A 46 1.49 -2.28 -17.37
CA GLU A 46 2.76 -1.62 -17.75
C GLU A 46 3.91 -1.94 -16.77
N GLU A 47 3.66 -1.95 -15.46
CA GLU A 47 4.66 -2.23 -14.43
C GLU A 47 5.17 -3.69 -14.49
N SER A 48 4.30 -4.63 -14.89
CA SER A 48 4.68 -6.02 -15.10
C SER A 48 5.65 -6.25 -16.28
N ALA A 49 5.66 -5.35 -17.27
CA ALA A 49 6.59 -5.39 -18.39
C ALA A 49 7.96 -4.80 -18.04
N ALA A 50 8.00 -3.74 -17.23
CA ALA A 50 9.25 -3.05 -16.84
C ALA A 50 10.05 -3.75 -15.72
N ARG A 51 9.38 -4.53 -14.86
CA ARG A 51 10.04 -5.21 -13.72
C ARG A 51 10.77 -6.51 -14.06
N ARG A 52 10.82 -6.95 -15.32
CA ARG A 52 11.41 -8.25 -15.71
C ARG A 52 12.95 -8.29 -15.76
N LEU A 53 13.68 -7.26 -15.30
CA LEU A 53 15.16 -7.25 -15.36
C LEU A 53 15.87 -7.04 -14.01
N ALA A 54 15.17 -6.96 -12.88
CA ALA A 54 15.84 -7.03 -11.58
C ALA A 54 15.55 -8.41 -10.98
N GLU A 55 16.60 -9.20 -10.79
CA GLU A 55 16.60 -10.48 -10.07
C GLU A 55 16.29 -10.22 -8.58
N ALA A 56 15.03 -9.88 -8.32
CA ALA A 56 14.48 -9.81 -6.98
C ALA A 56 14.28 -11.26 -6.47
N PRO A 57 14.55 -11.54 -5.19
CA PRO A 57 14.20 -12.82 -4.58
C PRO A 57 12.73 -13.14 -4.89
N PRO A 58 12.39 -14.43 -5.12
CA PRO A 58 11.01 -14.80 -5.40
C PRO A 58 10.10 -14.19 -4.32
N PRO A 59 9.02 -13.50 -4.70
CA PRO A 59 8.13 -12.89 -3.73
C PRO A 59 7.72 -13.98 -2.73
N PRO A 60 7.69 -13.65 -1.42
CA PRO A 60 7.31 -14.62 -0.42
C PRO A 60 5.99 -15.25 -0.82
N PRO A 61 5.83 -16.59 -0.66
CA PRO A 61 4.62 -17.26 -1.07
C PRO A 61 3.42 -16.57 -0.41
N PRO A 62 2.30 -16.41 -1.14
CA PRO A 62 1.11 -15.75 -0.61
C PRO A 62 0.75 -16.34 0.75
N ALA A 63 0.44 -15.51 1.75
CA ALA A 63 0.19 -15.96 3.12
C ALA A 63 -0.81 -17.13 3.20
N TRP A 64 -1.82 -17.15 2.32
CA TRP A 64 -2.78 -18.25 2.19
C TRP A 64 -2.17 -19.60 1.84
N GLN A 65 -1.08 -19.63 1.06
CA GLN A 65 -0.36 -20.86 0.72
C GLN A 65 0.39 -21.42 1.94
N LEU A 66 0.92 -20.54 2.79
CA LEU A 66 1.54 -20.95 4.05
C LEU A 66 0.48 -21.52 5.02
N ILE A 67 -0.66 -20.86 5.13
CA ILE A 67 -1.78 -21.32 5.95
C ILE A 67 -2.31 -22.66 5.45
N SER A 68 -2.48 -22.83 4.14
CA SER A 68 -2.91 -24.09 3.52
C SER A 68 -1.97 -25.26 3.88
N LYS A 69 -0.65 -25.04 3.85
CA LYS A 69 0.34 -26.03 4.28
C LYS A 69 0.19 -26.42 5.75
N VAL A 70 -0.13 -25.47 6.63
CA VAL A 70 -0.40 -25.75 8.05
C VAL A 70 -1.69 -26.56 8.19
N LEU A 71 -2.77 -26.14 7.54
CA LEU A 71 -4.07 -26.82 7.61
C LEU A 71 -3.99 -28.27 7.12
N ALA A 72 -3.23 -28.54 6.05
CA ALA A 72 -3.03 -29.89 5.53
C ALA A 72 -2.36 -30.87 6.51
N ARG A 73 -1.69 -30.36 7.56
CA ARG A 73 -1.07 -31.19 8.61
C ARG A 73 -2.01 -31.48 9.79
N HIS A 74 -3.10 -30.73 9.92
CA HIS A 74 -4.01 -30.78 11.08
C HIS A 74 -5.43 -31.22 10.73
N PHE A 75 -5.85 -31.07 9.48
CA PHE A 75 -7.19 -31.38 9.01
C PHE A 75 -7.16 -32.41 7.89
N SER A 76 -8.30 -33.07 7.67
CA SER A 76 -8.54 -33.82 6.45
C SER A 76 -8.46 -32.89 5.23
N ALA A 77 -8.18 -33.41 4.03
CA ALA A 77 -8.10 -32.58 2.83
C ALA A 77 -9.39 -31.78 2.57
N ALA A 78 -10.54 -32.37 2.86
CA ALA A 78 -11.86 -31.73 2.70
C ALA A 78 -12.12 -30.66 3.78
N ASP A 79 -11.67 -30.87 5.01
CA ASP A 79 -11.83 -29.88 6.07
C ASP A 79 -10.83 -28.75 5.95
N ALA A 80 -9.59 -29.03 5.52
CA ALA A 80 -8.57 -28.03 5.27
C ALA A 80 -9.03 -26.99 4.23
N SER A 81 -9.68 -27.44 3.14
CA SER A 81 -10.24 -26.52 2.14
C SER A 81 -11.41 -25.71 2.71
N ARG A 82 -12.35 -26.35 3.42
CA ARG A 82 -13.49 -25.66 4.04
C ARG A 82 -13.06 -24.60 5.07
N VAL A 83 -12.06 -24.92 5.88
CA VAL A 83 -11.50 -24.00 6.88
C VAL A 83 -10.80 -22.83 6.19
N LEU A 84 -10.02 -23.10 5.13
CA LEU A 84 -9.35 -22.05 4.37
C LEU A 84 -10.35 -21.08 3.72
N ASP A 85 -11.38 -21.61 3.07
CA ASP A 85 -12.43 -20.79 2.45
C ASP A 85 -13.18 -19.95 3.49
N GLN A 86 -13.47 -20.54 4.65
CA GLN A 86 -14.14 -19.83 5.73
C GLN A 86 -13.26 -18.71 6.29
N LEU A 87 -11.98 -18.99 6.53
CA LEU A 87 -11.02 -18.02 7.03
C LEU A 87 -10.85 -16.83 6.06
N GLN A 88 -10.78 -17.09 4.75
CA GLN A 88 -10.70 -16.04 3.74
C GLN A 88 -11.95 -15.15 3.76
N ARG A 89 -13.15 -15.74 3.80
CA ARG A 89 -14.41 -14.99 3.89
C ARG A 89 -14.49 -14.13 5.15
N ASP A 90 -14.07 -14.67 6.29
CA ASP A 90 -14.11 -13.94 7.56
C ASP A 90 -13.06 -12.82 7.60
N TYR A 91 -11.90 -13.03 6.98
CA TYR A 91 -10.88 -11.99 6.82
C TYR A 91 -11.39 -10.81 5.98
N GLU A 92 -11.97 -11.08 4.80
CA GLU A 92 -12.56 -10.04 3.95
C GLU A 92 -13.73 -9.33 4.64
N ARG A 93 -14.60 -10.08 5.31
CA ARG A 93 -15.71 -9.48 6.08
C ARG A 93 -15.19 -8.57 7.19
N SER A 94 -14.12 -8.98 7.88
CA SER A 94 -13.51 -8.18 8.94
C SER A 94 -12.88 -6.90 8.38
N LEU A 95 -12.19 -6.98 7.24
CA LEU A 95 -11.64 -5.81 6.55
C LEU A 95 -12.73 -4.84 6.10
N ASN A 96 -13.83 -5.33 5.51
CA ASN A 96 -14.94 -4.49 5.06
C ASN A 96 -15.67 -3.80 6.21
N ARG A 97 -15.58 -4.34 7.43
CA ARG A 97 -16.19 -3.78 8.64
C ARG A 97 -15.19 -2.99 9.49
N LEU A 98 -13.93 -2.90 9.07
CA LEU A 98 -12.88 -2.24 9.83
C LEU A 98 -13.17 -0.75 9.92
N THR A 99 -13.17 -0.22 11.14
CA THR A 99 -13.42 1.20 11.38
C THR A 99 -12.12 1.97 11.65
N LEU A 100 -12.19 3.30 11.60
CA LEU A 100 -11.04 4.15 11.96
C LEU A 100 -10.64 3.94 13.43
N ASP A 101 -11.61 3.79 14.33
CA ASP A 101 -11.38 3.49 15.76
C ASP A 101 -10.58 2.19 15.94
N ASP A 102 -10.92 1.14 15.19
CA ASP A 102 -10.17 -0.12 15.27
C ASP A 102 -8.70 0.04 14.84
N ILE A 103 -8.43 0.90 13.84
CA ILE A 103 -7.07 1.20 13.37
C ILE A 103 -6.30 2.01 14.42
N GLU A 104 -6.92 3.05 14.99
CA GLU A 104 -6.33 3.87 16.04
C GLU A 104 -6.01 3.04 17.29
N ARG A 105 -6.93 2.14 17.68
CA ARG A 105 -6.73 1.20 18.79
C ARG A 105 -5.57 0.24 18.51
N LEU A 106 -5.47 -0.28 17.29
CA LEU A 106 -4.34 -1.12 16.87
C LEU A 106 -3.02 -0.35 16.95
N ALA A 107 -2.94 0.84 16.36
CA ALA A 107 -1.72 1.66 16.36
C ALA A 107 -1.29 2.01 17.79
N SER A 108 -2.22 2.43 18.64
CA SER A 108 -1.96 2.77 20.04
C SER A 108 -1.37 1.59 20.82
N ARG A 109 -1.85 0.36 20.59
CA ARG A 109 -1.33 -0.84 21.25
C ARG A 109 0.14 -1.14 20.90
N PHE A 110 0.55 -0.86 19.66
CA PHE A 110 1.92 -1.14 19.21
C PHE A 110 2.88 0.03 19.45
N LEU A 111 2.40 1.27 19.39
CA LEU A 111 3.23 2.48 19.49
C LEU A 111 3.24 3.08 20.91
N HIS A 112 2.18 2.88 21.67
CA HIS A 112 2.00 3.42 23.03
C HIS A 112 1.48 2.35 24.00
N PRO A 113 2.28 1.31 24.30
CA PRO A 113 1.86 0.20 25.16
C PRO A 113 1.47 0.65 26.59
N GLU A 114 2.06 1.75 27.08
CA GLU A 114 1.85 2.28 28.45
C GLU A 114 0.43 2.87 28.68
N VAL A 115 -0.29 3.26 27.62
CA VAL A 115 -1.65 3.85 27.73
C VAL A 115 -2.74 2.79 27.61
N THR A 116 -2.47 1.69 26.90
CA THR A 116 -3.47 0.64 26.65
C THR A 116 -3.78 -0.19 27.90
N GLU A 117 -2.85 -0.29 28.86
CA GLU A 117 -3.08 -0.98 30.14
C GLU A 117 -3.81 -0.11 31.20
N ALA A 118 -3.83 1.22 31.04
CA ALA A 118 -4.44 2.13 32.02
C ALA A 118 -5.97 2.20 31.90
N MET A 119 -6.56 1.89 30.73
CA MET A 119 -8.02 1.89 30.55
C MET A 119 -8.71 0.57 30.92
N GLU A 120 -7.99 -0.56 31.01
CA GLU A 120 -8.55 -1.84 31.50
C GLU A 120 -8.43 -2.04 33.01
N LYS A 121 -7.64 -1.22 33.72
CA LYS A 121 -7.58 -1.19 35.19
C LYS A 121 -8.31 0.02 35.79
N GLY A 122 -9.42 0.40 35.20
CA GLY A 122 -10.40 1.33 35.77
C GLY A 122 -11.22 0.71 36.90
N PHE A 123 -10.55 0.44 38.03
CA PHE A 123 -11.06 0.36 39.41
C PHE A 123 -12.47 -0.20 39.66
N SER A 124 -12.52 -1.46 40.09
CA SER A 124 -13.49 -1.85 41.13
C SER A 124 -13.28 -0.96 42.35
N LYS A 125 -14.34 -0.25 42.75
CA LYS A 125 -14.47 0.30 44.09
C LYS A 125 -15.90 0.11 44.55
#